data_AF-A0A913ZUH1-F1
#
_entry.id   AF-A0A913ZUH1-F1
#
_cell.length_a   1.000
_cell.length_b   1.000
_cell.length_c   1.000
_cell.angle_alpha   90.00
_cell.angle_beta   90.00
_cell.angle_gamma   90.00
#
_symmetry.space_group_name_H-M   'P 1'
#
loop_
_entity.id
_entity.type
_entity.pdbx_description
1 polymer ?
#
loop_
_entity_poly.entity_id
_entity_poly.type
_entity_poly.pdbx_seq_one_letter_code
_entity_poly.pdbx_strand_id
1 'polypeptide(L)'
;MEGPNHTVSQLVRWANLLREEFCRKAVIYGQQSVKYATEKPRKVTVILNPAAKKGKAKKLFEKNAAPLLHLAGIDVEIVKTESEGNAKDKAGNLETTDAVVVAGGDGTLGEVVTGLLRREDQASVSVRWPLGVIPLGTTNSLARFLYANAESDVRWMGNAAMAVIRGVTEPIDVMAIQGEDGRKVFTVNNLEWGPLQEARQLSSK
;
A
#
# COMPACT_ATOMS: atom_id res chain seq x y z
N MET A 1 2.44 -27.94 -32.56
CA MET A 1 2.60 -26.51 -32.23
C MET A 1 2.69 -26.41 -30.72
N GLU A 2 3.90 -26.52 -30.18
CA GLU A 2 4.17 -26.44 -28.74
C GLU A 2 4.24 -24.97 -28.33
N GLY A 3 3.51 -24.61 -27.27
CA GLY A 3 3.52 -23.25 -26.69
C GLY A 3 4.85 -22.88 -26.03
N PRO A 4 5.09 -21.60 -25.73
CA PRO A 4 6.39 -21.12 -25.29
C PRO A 4 6.71 -21.61 -23.87
N ASN A 5 7.63 -22.57 -23.78
CA ASN A 5 8.31 -22.95 -22.54
C ASN A 5 9.22 -21.80 -22.06
N HIS A 6 8.64 -20.84 -21.34
CA HIS A 6 9.43 -19.82 -20.67
C HIS A 6 10.25 -20.46 -19.54
N THR A 7 11.57 -20.55 -19.71
CA THR A 7 12.47 -21.06 -18.66
C THR A 7 12.47 -20.10 -17.46
N VAL A 8 12.46 -20.61 -16.22
CA VAL A 8 12.48 -19.82 -14.97
C VAL A 8 13.56 -18.72 -14.97
N SER A 9 14.71 -18.98 -15.61
CA SER A 9 15.80 -18.02 -15.81
C SER A 9 15.38 -16.76 -16.57
N GLN A 10 14.56 -16.90 -17.61
CA GLN A 10 14.07 -15.77 -18.40
C GLN A 10 13.13 -14.89 -17.55
N LEU A 11 12.23 -15.48 -16.76
CA LEU A 11 11.32 -14.74 -15.89
C LEU A 11 12.06 -13.95 -14.81
N VAL A 12 13.12 -14.53 -14.21
CA VAL A 12 13.97 -13.82 -13.24
C VAL A 12 14.69 -12.65 -13.90
N ARG A 13 15.24 -12.86 -15.10
CA ARG A 13 15.88 -11.79 -15.88
C ARG A 13 14.91 -10.65 -16.17
N TRP A 14 13.71 -10.95 -16.66
CA TRP A 14 12.67 -9.94 -16.91
C TRP A 14 12.28 -9.16 -15.65
N ALA A 15 12.11 -9.85 -14.52
CA ALA A 15 11.80 -9.21 -13.25
C ALA A 15 12.92 -8.25 -12.80
N ASN A 16 14.18 -8.58 -13.05
CA ASN A 16 15.32 -7.71 -12.71
C ASN A 16 15.39 -6.49 -13.61
N LEU A 17 15.17 -6.65 -14.93
CA LEU A 17 15.12 -5.53 -15.88
C LEU A 17 14.02 -4.53 -15.50
N LEU A 18 12.85 -5.02 -15.08
CA LEU A 18 11.78 -4.15 -14.59
C LEU A 18 12.19 -3.38 -13.33
N ARG A 19 12.84 -4.03 -12.37
CA ARG A 19 13.33 -3.34 -11.15
C ARG A 19 14.34 -2.26 -11.50
N GLU A 20 15.30 -2.56 -12.37
CA GLU A 20 16.30 -1.61 -12.84
C GLU A 20 15.65 -0.38 -13.49
N GLU A 21 14.66 -0.61 -14.35
CA GLU A 21 13.91 0.47 -15.01
C GLU A 21 13.16 1.36 -14.01
N PHE A 22 12.51 0.78 -13.00
CA PHE A 22 11.87 1.56 -11.95
C PHE A 22 12.89 2.31 -11.09
N CYS A 23 14.01 1.70 -10.74
CA CYS A 23 15.07 2.36 -9.98
C CYS A 23 15.62 3.58 -10.75
N ARG A 24 15.89 3.44 -12.05
CA ARG A 24 16.31 4.57 -12.91
C ARG A 24 15.29 5.72 -12.87
N LYS A 25 14.00 5.40 -12.92
CA LYS A 25 12.94 6.42 -12.83
C LYS A 25 12.86 7.07 -11.45
N ALA A 26 12.99 6.30 -10.38
CA ALA A 26 12.93 6.81 -9.02
C ALA A 26 14.11 7.74 -8.69
N VAL A 27 15.33 7.40 -9.15
CA VAL A 27 16.54 8.22 -8.95
C VAL A 27 16.38 9.64 -9.49
N ILE A 28 15.67 9.82 -10.61
CA ILE A 28 15.42 11.15 -11.19
C ILE A 28 14.71 12.07 -10.19
N TYR A 29 13.82 11.52 -9.33
CA TYR A 29 13.15 12.30 -8.30
C TYR A 29 14.10 12.64 -7.14
N GLY A 30 14.91 11.69 -6.69
CA GLY A 30 15.87 11.91 -5.60
C GLY A 30 17.02 12.85 -5.96
N GLN A 31 17.29 13.06 -7.25
CA GLN A 31 18.30 14.00 -7.74
C GLN A 31 17.79 15.44 -7.87
N GLN A 32 16.49 15.70 -7.67
CA GLN A 32 15.94 17.05 -7.74
C GLN A 32 16.48 17.89 -6.58
N SER A 33 16.93 19.11 -6.90
CA SER A 33 17.38 20.05 -5.87
C SER A 33 16.18 20.57 -5.08
N VAL A 34 16.30 20.57 -3.76
CA VAL A 34 15.35 21.26 -2.87
C VAL A 34 15.44 22.77 -3.08
N LYS A 35 14.32 23.48 -2.92
CA LYS A 35 14.29 24.94 -3.16
C LYS A 35 14.94 25.70 -2.00
N TYR A 36 14.85 25.15 -0.80
CA TYR A 36 15.35 25.78 0.43
C TYR A 36 16.20 24.81 1.22
N ALA A 37 17.27 25.31 1.85
CA ALA A 37 18.15 24.50 2.70
C ALA A 37 17.42 23.91 3.93
N THR A 38 16.30 24.50 4.34
CA THR A 38 15.46 24.04 5.45
C THR A 38 14.39 23.04 5.03
N GLU A 39 14.20 22.82 3.73
CA GLU A 39 13.21 21.88 3.21
C GLU A 39 13.60 20.46 3.60
N LYS A 40 12.70 19.79 4.33
CA LYS A 40 12.91 18.41 4.75
C LYS A 40 12.38 17.46 3.67
N PRO A 41 12.99 16.28 3.51
CA PRO A 41 12.40 15.20 2.75
C PRO A 41 10.96 14.94 3.18
N ARG A 42 10.08 14.63 2.22
CA ARG A 42 8.73 14.14 2.52
C ARG A 42 8.83 12.90 3.39
N LYS A 43 8.10 12.88 4.51
CA LYS A 43 8.01 11.73 5.40
C LYS A 43 6.82 10.86 5.02
N VAL A 44 7.06 9.58 4.78
CA VAL A 44 6.02 8.61 4.44
C VAL A 44 6.07 7.45 5.41
N THR A 45 4.94 7.20 6.08
CA THR A 45 4.82 6.06 6.99
C THR A 45 4.16 4.89 6.27
N VAL A 46 4.90 3.78 6.14
CA VAL A 46 4.43 2.54 5.52
C VAL A 46 3.94 1.59 6.60
N ILE A 47 2.64 1.29 6.60
CA ILE A 47 2.06 0.23 7.45
C ILE A 47 2.09 -1.08 6.66
N LEU A 48 2.98 -1.99 7.06
CA LEU A 48 3.25 -3.25 6.37
C LEU A 48 2.67 -4.43 7.14
N ASN A 49 1.83 -5.23 6.48
CA ASN A 49 1.41 -6.54 6.99
C ASN A 49 2.38 -7.64 6.49
N PRO A 50 3.33 -8.12 7.31
CA PRO A 50 4.31 -9.11 6.88
C PRO A 50 3.68 -10.49 6.63
N ALA A 51 2.56 -10.82 7.28
CA ALA A 51 1.90 -12.12 7.17
C ALA A 51 1.14 -12.28 5.83
N ALA A 52 0.86 -11.18 5.13
CA ALA A 52 0.20 -11.21 3.83
C ALA A 52 1.00 -12.02 2.78
N LYS A 53 0.29 -12.51 1.75
CA LYS A 53 0.85 -13.38 0.69
C LYS A 53 1.62 -14.60 1.24
N LYS A 54 1.05 -15.27 2.26
CA LYS A 54 1.66 -16.44 2.94
C LYS A 54 3.04 -16.12 3.51
N GLY A 55 3.18 -14.97 4.18
CA GLY A 55 4.43 -14.51 4.81
C GLY A 55 5.48 -13.93 3.86
N LYS A 56 5.15 -13.72 2.57
CA LYS A 56 6.10 -13.21 1.56
C LYS A 56 6.06 -11.69 1.40
N ALA A 57 5.05 -11.02 1.96
CA ALA A 57 4.80 -9.59 1.74
C ALA A 57 6.02 -8.71 2.09
N LYS A 58 6.67 -8.94 3.24
CA LYS A 58 7.87 -8.20 3.64
C LYS A 58 8.98 -8.28 2.58
N LYS A 59 9.32 -9.50 2.15
CA LYS A 59 10.38 -9.72 1.15
C LYS A 59 10.02 -9.11 -0.21
N LEU A 60 8.74 -9.16 -0.60
CA LEU A 60 8.28 -8.55 -1.84
C LEU A 60 8.33 -7.02 -1.77
N PHE A 61 7.94 -6.42 -0.65
CA PHE A 61 8.03 -4.99 -0.41
C PHE A 61 9.48 -4.50 -0.46
N GLU A 62 10.35 -5.12 0.34
CA GLU A 62 11.78 -4.79 0.43
C GLU A 62 12.51 -4.94 -0.92
N LYS A 63 12.06 -5.87 -1.77
CA LYS A 63 12.68 -6.11 -3.08
C LYS A 63 12.16 -5.22 -4.20
N ASN A 64 10.90 -4.81 -4.16
CA ASN A 64 10.23 -4.21 -5.34
C ASN A 64 9.71 -2.79 -5.12
N ALA A 65 9.46 -2.35 -3.88
CA ALA A 65 8.86 -1.04 -3.59
C ALA A 65 9.74 -0.17 -2.70
N ALA A 66 10.27 -0.71 -1.58
CA ALA A 66 11.08 0.06 -0.64
C ALA A 66 12.29 0.77 -1.28
N PRO A 67 13.08 0.12 -2.18
CA PRO A 67 14.22 0.78 -2.81
C PRO A 67 13.81 2.01 -3.63
N LEU A 68 12.63 1.97 -4.26
CA LEU A 68 12.14 3.08 -5.09
C LEU A 68 11.83 4.30 -4.23
N LEU A 69 11.17 4.11 -3.08
CA LEU A 69 10.85 5.19 -2.16
C LEU A 69 12.13 5.85 -1.62
N HIS A 70 13.12 5.03 -1.21
CA HIS A 70 14.41 5.56 -0.75
C HIS A 70 15.20 6.28 -1.85
N LEU A 71 15.25 5.73 -3.06
CA LEU A 71 15.94 6.36 -4.20
C LEU A 71 15.29 7.68 -4.64
N ALA A 72 14.01 7.86 -4.37
CA ALA A 72 13.29 9.11 -4.62
C ALA A 72 13.54 10.19 -3.56
N GLY A 73 14.39 9.94 -2.55
CA GLY A 73 14.70 10.91 -1.50
C GLY A 73 13.57 11.10 -0.49
N ILE A 74 12.74 10.09 -0.27
CA ILE A 74 11.66 10.10 0.72
C ILE A 74 12.18 9.54 2.06
N ASP A 75 11.82 10.18 3.16
CA ASP A 75 12.04 9.65 4.51
C ASP A 75 10.96 8.60 4.81
N VAL A 76 11.34 7.32 4.75
CA VAL A 76 10.39 6.20 4.84
C VAL A 76 10.47 5.54 6.20
N GLU A 77 9.38 5.61 6.95
CA GLU A 77 9.21 4.90 8.21
C GLU A 77 8.38 3.63 7.99
N ILE A 78 8.97 2.44 8.21
CA ILE A 78 8.27 1.17 8.01
C ILE A 78 7.76 0.64 9.36
N VAL A 79 6.44 0.66 9.52
CA VAL A 79 5.73 0.17 10.70
C VAL A 79 5.12 -1.19 10.37
N LYS A 80 5.61 -2.25 11.01
CA LYS A 80 5.11 -3.62 10.80
C LYS A 80 3.92 -3.90 11.70
N THR A 81 2.92 -4.61 11.18
CA THR A 81 1.80 -5.14 11.97
C THR A 81 2.16 -6.52 12.54
N GLU A 82 1.63 -6.82 13.70
CA GLU A 82 1.92 -8.07 14.44
C GLU A 82 0.74 -9.05 14.42
N SER A 83 -0.48 -8.52 14.38
CA SER A 83 -1.72 -9.29 14.42
C SER A 83 -2.86 -8.56 13.71
N GLU A 84 -4.01 -9.22 13.58
CA GLU A 84 -5.25 -8.57 13.17
C GLU A 84 -5.62 -7.43 14.13
N GLY A 85 -6.14 -6.33 13.59
CA GLY A 85 -6.49 -5.11 14.33
C GLY A 85 -5.29 -4.20 14.66
N ASN A 86 -4.06 -4.68 14.56
CA ASN A 86 -2.88 -3.92 14.92
C ASN A 86 -2.57 -2.79 13.91
N ALA A 87 -2.98 -2.91 12.64
CA ALA A 87 -2.80 -1.85 11.66
C ALA A 87 -3.67 -0.64 12.00
N LYS A 88 -4.88 -0.89 12.50
CA LYS A 88 -5.81 0.14 12.98
C LYS A 88 -5.24 0.89 14.18
N ASP A 89 -4.66 0.19 15.15
CA ASP A 89 -4.09 0.82 16.34
C ASP A 89 -2.84 1.64 15.99
N LYS A 90 -1.97 1.11 15.11
CA LYS A 90 -0.79 1.83 14.63
C LYS A 90 -1.17 3.08 13.85
N ALA A 91 -2.17 2.99 12.97
CA ALA A 91 -2.70 4.13 12.23
C ALA A 91 -3.34 5.18 13.17
N GLY A 92 -4.11 4.72 14.16
CA GLY A 92 -4.73 5.58 15.16
C GLY A 92 -3.74 6.34 16.04
N ASN A 93 -2.52 5.83 16.21
CA ASN A 93 -1.46 6.44 17.03
C ASN A 93 -0.35 7.12 16.20
N LEU A 94 -0.52 7.32 14.90
CA LEU A 94 0.48 8.03 14.09
C LEU A 94 0.60 9.49 14.54
N GLU A 95 1.82 9.98 14.72
CA GLU A 95 2.05 11.36 15.12
C GLU A 95 2.18 12.27 13.90
N THR A 96 3.35 12.23 13.24
CA THR A 96 3.69 13.16 12.16
C THR A 96 4.16 12.40 10.95
N THR A 97 3.48 12.61 9.82
CA THR A 97 3.80 12.07 8.51
C THR A 97 3.19 12.97 7.43
N ASP A 98 3.70 12.90 6.21
CA ASP A 98 3.13 13.61 5.06
C ASP A 98 2.22 12.71 4.22
N ALA A 99 2.37 11.39 4.34
CA ALA A 99 1.48 10.41 3.71
C ALA A 99 1.53 9.06 4.43
N VAL A 100 0.43 8.31 4.36
CA VAL A 100 0.37 6.94 4.86
C VAL A 100 0.32 5.98 3.68
N VAL A 101 1.13 4.92 3.72
CA VAL A 101 1.14 3.90 2.67
C VAL A 101 0.79 2.54 3.28
N VAL A 102 -0.25 1.91 2.77
CA VAL A 102 -0.65 0.56 3.18
C VAL A 102 0.04 -0.46 2.30
N ALA A 103 0.95 -1.24 2.87
CA ALA A 103 1.60 -2.36 2.21
C ALA A 103 0.93 -3.67 2.67
N GLY A 104 -0.16 -4.04 1.98
CA GLY A 104 -1.04 -5.13 2.40
C GLY A 104 -2.15 -5.41 1.38
N GLY A 105 -3.25 -5.99 1.85
CA GLY A 105 -4.49 -6.18 1.08
C GLY A 105 -5.66 -5.38 1.64
N ASP A 106 -6.86 -5.67 1.14
CA ASP A 106 -8.08 -4.93 1.49
C ASP A 106 -8.38 -4.91 3.01
N GLY A 107 -8.09 -5.99 3.74
CA GLY A 107 -8.27 -6.02 5.20
C GLY A 107 -7.35 -5.05 5.94
N THR A 108 -6.05 -5.04 5.60
CA THR A 108 -5.08 -4.09 6.18
C THR A 108 -5.43 -2.65 5.81
N LEU A 109 -5.92 -2.41 4.58
CA LEU A 109 -6.42 -1.11 4.16
C LEU A 109 -7.61 -0.65 5.01
N GLY A 110 -8.62 -1.53 5.21
CA GLY A 110 -9.79 -1.22 6.02
C GLY A 110 -9.44 -0.92 7.48
N GLU A 111 -8.49 -1.65 8.05
CA GLU A 111 -7.96 -1.37 9.39
C GLU A 111 -7.31 0.01 9.47
N VAL A 112 -6.41 0.35 8.54
CA VAL A 112 -5.72 1.65 8.54
C VAL A 112 -6.71 2.80 8.36
N VAL A 113 -7.64 2.70 7.40
CA VAL A 113 -8.68 3.71 7.18
C VAL A 113 -9.55 3.88 8.42
N THR A 114 -9.97 2.78 9.04
CA THR A 114 -10.72 2.83 10.30
C THR A 114 -9.90 3.47 11.42
N GLY A 115 -8.60 3.18 11.52
CA GLY A 115 -7.71 3.77 12.51
C GLY A 115 -7.60 5.28 12.35
N LEU A 116 -7.36 5.75 11.12
CA LEU A 116 -7.22 7.18 10.82
C LEU A 116 -8.54 7.95 11.03
N LEU A 117 -9.68 7.40 10.60
CA LEU A 117 -10.99 8.05 10.68
C LEU A 117 -11.63 7.97 12.07
N ARG A 118 -11.08 7.19 13.00
CA ARG A 118 -11.52 7.13 14.40
C ARG A 118 -10.76 8.09 15.32
N ARG A 119 -9.72 8.76 14.82
CA ARG A 119 -8.94 9.70 15.63
C ARG A 119 -9.77 10.92 15.98
N GLU A 120 -9.54 11.47 17.17
CA GLU A 120 -10.21 12.69 17.62
C GLU A 120 -9.83 13.91 16.75
N ASP A 121 -8.60 13.93 16.23
CA ASP A 121 -8.08 14.96 15.33
C ASP A 121 -8.39 14.71 13.84
N GLN A 122 -9.33 13.80 13.54
CA GLN A 122 -9.63 13.40 12.16
C GLN A 122 -9.95 14.60 11.26
N ALA A 123 -10.80 15.50 11.74
CA ALA A 123 -11.28 16.64 10.96
C ALA A 123 -10.18 17.66 10.63
N SER A 124 -9.08 17.69 11.40
CA SER A 124 -8.01 18.67 11.25
C SER A 124 -6.75 18.10 10.62
N VAL A 125 -6.39 16.84 10.91
CA VAL A 125 -5.07 16.27 10.59
C VAL A 125 -5.18 14.98 9.75
N SER A 126 -5.84 13.94 10.24
CA SER A 126 -5.73 12.62 9.60
C SER A 126 -6.43 12.50 8.24
N VAL A 127 -7.48 13.29 7.97
CA VAL A 127 -8.12 13.36 6.64
C VAL A 127 -7.21 14.02 5.61
N ARG A 128 -6.23 14.82 6.03
CA ARG A 128 -5.30 15.50 5.11
C ARG A 128 -4.15 14.61 4.66
N TRP A 129 -3.86 13.50 5.34
CA TRP A 129 -2.80 12.59 4.92
C TRP A 129 -3.27 11.75 3.73
N PRO A 130 -2.68 11.92 2.54
CA PRO A 130 -2.99 11.07 1.41
C PRO A 130 -2.60 9.62 1.72
N LEU A 131 -3.46 8.70 1.27
CA LEU A 131 -3.30 7.27 1.47
C LEU A 131 -2.83 6.61 0.17
N GLY A 132 -1.66 5.98 0.20
CA GLY A 132 -1.15 5.12 -0.87
C GLY A 132 -1.37 3.64 -0.55
N VAL A 133 -1.44 2.80 -1.58
CA VAL A 133 -1.51 1.33 -1.40
C VAL A 133 -0.41 0.65 -2.21
N ILE A 134 0.35 -0.25 -1.60
CA ILE A 134 1.25 -1.19 -2.27
C ILE A 134 0.59 -2.59 -2.22
N PRO A 135 0.21 -3.17 -3.38
CA PRO A 135 -0.60 -4.39 -3.42
C PRO A 135 0.23 -5.62 -3.02
N LEU A 136 0.07 -6.04 -1.76
CA LEU A 136 0.74 -7.21 -1.18
C LEU A 136 -0.25 -8.25 -0.65
N GLY A 137 -1.55 -7.99 -0.72
CA GLY A 137 -2.61 -8.93 -0.37
C GLY A 137 -2.98 -9.88 -1.50
N THR A 138 -3.86 -10.82 -1.18
CA THR A 138 -4.54 -11.68 -2.16
C THR A 138 -5.56 -10.87 -2.98
N THR A 139 -6.31 -10.03 -2.27
CA THR A 139 -7.26 -9.07 -2.85
C THR A 139 -6.74 -7.66 -2.58
N ASN A 140 -6.61 -6.86 -3.64
CA ASN A 140 -6.14 -5.48 -3.59
C ASN A 140 -7.06 -4.62 -4.48
N SER A 141 -8.33 -4.52 -4.09
CA SER A 141 -9.39 -3.94 -4.95
C SER A 141 -9.11 -2.46 -5.24
N LEU A 142 -8.72 -1.69 -4.22
CA LEU A 142 -8.36 -0.28 -4.42
C LEU A 142 -7.13 -0.12 -5.32
N ALA A 143 -6.12 -0.97 -5.17
CA ALA A 143 -4.92 -0.91 -6.02
C ALA A 143 -5.21 -1.27 -7.50
N ARG A 144 -6.26 -2.06 -7.78
CA ARG A 144 -6.71 -2.33 -9.17
C ARG A 144 -7.46 -1.15 -9.77
N PHE A 145 -8.16 -0.39 -8.93
CA PHE A 145 -8.84 0.84 -9.36
C PHE A 145 -7.84 1.97 -9.62
N LEU A 146 -6.88 2.16 -8.72
CA LEU A 146 -5.90 3.26 -8.79
C LEU A 146 -4.78 3.02 -9.80
N TYR A 147 -4.37 1.77 -10.00
CA TYR A 147 -3.24 1.44 -10.86
C TYR A 147 -3.71 0.51 -11.97
N ALA A 148 -3.23 0.76 -13.19
CA ALA A 148 -3.45 -0.15 -14.30
C ALA A 148 -3.06 -1.58 -13.92
N ASN A 149 -3.94 -2.54 -14.20
CA ASN A 149 -3.68 -3.96 -13.98
C ASN A 149 -2.32 -4.32 -14.60
N ALA A 150 -1.44 -4.91 -13.80
CA ALA A 150 -0.10 -5.23 -14.23
C ALA A 150 0.03 -6.74 -14.45
N GLU A 151 0.71 -7.11 -15.53
CA GLU A 151 1.02 -8.49 -15.91
C GLU A 151 1.91 -9.23 -14.89
N SER A 152 2.58 -8.49 -13.99
CA SER A 152 3.43 -9.06 -12.95
C SER A 152 3.37 -8.27 -11.65
N ASP A 153 3.55 -9.00 -10.54
CA ASP A 153 3.68 -8.45 -9.19
C ASP A 153 4.73 -7.32 -9.12
N VAL A 154 5.87 -7.49 -9.80
CA VAL A 154 6.97 -6.51 -9.81
C VAL A 154 6.51 -5.20 -10.44
N ARG A 155 5.85 -5.28 -11.61
CA ARG A 155 5.31 -4.10 -12.28
C ARG A 155 4.22 -3.43 -11.47
N TRP A 156 3.35 -4.21 -10.81
CA TRP A 156 2.27 -3.65 -10.00
C TRP A 156 2.81 -2.87 -8.80
N MET A 157 3.73 -3.47 -8.02
CA MET A 157 4.37 -2.80 -6.89
C MET A 157 5.22 -1.61 -7.32
N GLY A 158 5.94 -1.72 -8.44
CA GLY A 158 6.72 -0.62 -8.99
C GLY A 158 5.84 0.57 -9.40
N ASN A 159 4.74 0.31 -10.12
CA ASN A 159 3.78 1.36 -10.49
C ASN A 159 3.15 2.02 -9.25
N ALA A 160 2.76 1.21 -8.25
CA ALA A 160 2.20 1.72 -7.00
C ALA A 160 3.21 2.60 -6.24
N ALA A 161 4.46 2.17 -6.11
CA ALA A 161 5.52 2.97 -5.48
C ALA A 161 5.80 4.26 -6.27
N MET A 162 5.84 4.20 -7.60
CA MET A 162 6.00 5.40 -8.44
C MET A 162 4.82 6.37 -8.32
N ALA A 163 3.60 5.89 -8.09
CA ALA A 163 2.45 6.75 -7.82
C ALA A 163 2.63 7.52 -6.50
N VAL A 164 3.07 6.83 -5.44
CA VAL A 164 3.41 7.47 -4.15
C VAL A 164 4.52 8.51 -4.30
N ILE A 165 5.56 8.19 -5.09
CA ILE A 165 6.68 9.11 -5.37
C ILE A 165 6.17 10.38 -6.06
N ARG A 166 5.36 10.22 -7.10
CA ARG A 166 4.76 11.34 -7.85
C ARG A 166 3.87 12.22 -6.98
N GLY A 167 3.24 11.66 -5.95
CA GLY A 167 2.42 12.42 -5.00
C GLY A 167 1.15 13.01 -5.60
N VAL A 168 0.64 12.46 -6.71
CA VAL A 168 -0.65 12.86 -7.29
C VAL A 168 -1.76 12.18 -6.48
N THR A 169 -2.74 12.95 -6.05
CA THR A 169 -3.80 12.51 -5.13
C THR A 169 -5.18 12.81 -5.71
N GLU A 170 -6.11 11.88 -5.52
CA GLU A 170 -7.52 12.02 -5.89
C GLU A 170 -8.40 11.76 -4.66
N PRO A 171 -9.52 12.48 -4.48
CA PRO A 171 -10.47 12.20 -3.42
C PRO A 171 -11.18 10.87 -3.66
N ILE A 172 -11.40 10.10 -2.58
CA ILE A 172 -12.10 8.81 -2.63
C ILE A 172 -13.12 8.79 -1.49
N ASP A 173 -14.34 8.38 -1.82
CA ASP A 173 -15.40 8.21 -0.84
C ASP A 173 -15.16 6.99 0.06
N VAL A 174 -15.56 7.12 1.33
CA VAL A 174 -15.49 6.05 2.32
C VAL A 174 -16.88 5.77 2.87
N MET A 175 -17.17 4.48 3.09
CA MET A 175 -18.41 4.05 3.70
C MET A 175 -18.20 3.84 5.20
N ALA A 176 -19.05 4.48 6.02
CA ALA A 176 -19.09 4.28 7.46
C ALA A 176 -20.20 3.28 7.82
N ILE A 177 -19.87 2.26 8.59
CA ILE A 177 -20.80 1.23 9.07
C ILE A 177 -20.80 1.31 10.59
N GLN A 178 -21.96 1.58 11.19
CA GLN A 178 -22.10 1.73 12.63
C GLN A 178 -22.85 0.52 13.20
N GLY A 179 -22.21 -0.17 14.15
CA GLY A 179 -22.87 -1.21 14.93
C GLY A 179 -23.81 -0.62 15.99
N GLU A 180 -24.65 -1.48 16.57
CA GLU A 180 -25.55 -1.10 17.67
C GLU A 180 -24.79 -0.61 18.91
N ASP A 181 -23.55 -1.07 19.10
CA ASP A 181 -22.64 -0.63 20.16
C ASP A 181 -22.09 0.81 19.94
N GLY A 182 -22.51 1.46 18.85
CA GLY A 182 -22.10 2.81 18.48
C GLY A 182 -20.73 2.90 17.80
N ARG A 183 -19.98 1.79 17.68
CA ARG A 183 -18.65 1.81 17.06
C ARG A 183 -18.76 1.84 15.53
N LYS A 184 -18.02 2.76 14.90
CA LYS A 184 -17.99 2.94 13.44
C LYS A 184 -16.81 2.24 12.80
N VAL A 185 -17.04 1.33 11.86
CA VAL A 185 -16.00 0.75 11.00
C VAL A 185 -16.08 1.40 9.62
N PHE A 186 -14.95 1.61 8.98
CA PHE A 186 -14.89 2.27 7.68
C PHE A 186 -14.32 1.34 6.61
N THR A 187 -14.86 1.40 5.40
CA THR A 187 -14.38 0.65 4.24
C THR A 187 -14.37 1.52 2.99
N VAL A 188 -13.46 1.22 2.07
CA VAL A 188 -13.27 1.95 0.81
C VAL A 188 -13.90 1.22 -0.39
N ASN A 189 -14.12 -0.10 -0.27
CA ASN A 189 -14.52 -0.91 -1.42
C ASN A 189 -15.96 -1.42 -1.29
N ASN A 190 -16.17 -2.40 -0.41
CA ASN A 190 -17.44 -3.09 -0.31
C ASN A 190 -17.67 -3.64 1.10
N LEU A 191 -18.95 -3.91 1.38
CA LEU A 191 -19.44 -4.70 2.50
C LEU A 191 -20.08 -5.97 1.91
N GLU A 192 -19.64 -7.14 2.36
CA GLU A 192 -20.16 -8.43 1.92
C GLU A 192 -20.81 -9.12 3.13
N TRP A 193 -22.02 -9.65 2.97
CA TRP A 193 -22.74 -10.39 4.02
C TRP A 193 -23.51 -11.58 3.42
N GLY A 194 -23.62 -12.68 4.18
CA GLY A 194 -24.32 -13.89 3.78
C GLY A 194 -23.45 -14.90 3.00
N PRO A 195 -24.05 -15.77 2.15
CA PRO A 195 -23.36 -16.89 1.50
C PRO A 195 -22.12 -16.52 0.69
N LEU A 196 -22.06 -15.28 0.20
CA LEU A 196 -20.90 -14.75 -0.54
C LEU A 196 -19.63 -14.70 0.34
N GLN A 197 -19.78 -14.35 1.63
CA GLN A 197 -18.69 -14.31 2.60
C GLN A 197 -18.19 -15.73 2.93
N GLU A 198 -19.11 -16.67 3.12
CA GLU A 198 -18.79 -18.08 3.42
C GLU A 198 -18.01 -18.73 2.28
N ALA A 199 -18.44 -18.53 1.04
CA ALA A 199 -17.74 -19.00 -0.14
C ALA A 199 -16.30 -18.45 -0.22
N ARG A 200 -16.09 -17.18 0.15
CA ARG A 200 -14.76 -16.56 0.21
C ARG A 200 -13.87 -17.20 1.28
N GLN A 201 -14.40 -17.42 2.49
CA GLN A 201 -13.64 -18.06 3.56
C GLN A 201 -13.20 -19.47 3.16
N LEU A 202 -14.08 -20.24 2.50
CA LEU A 202 -13.75 -21.56 1.98
C LEU A 202 -12.67 -21.52 0.89
N SER A 203 -12.69 -20.51 0.02
CA SER A 203 -11.66 -20.34 -1.03
C SER A 203 -10.28 -19.91 -0.52
N SER A 204 -10.20 -19.43 0.73
CA SER A 204 -8.96 -18.91 1.34
C SER A 204 -8.17 -19.94 2.14
N LYS A 205 -8.72 -21.14 2.34
CA LYS A 205 -8.05 -22.32 2.92
C LYS A 205 -7.25 -23.07 1.85
#